data_AF-A0A2H1I2R1-F1
#
_entry.id   AF-A0A2H1I2R1-F1
#
_cell.length_a   1.000
_cell.length_b   1.000
_cell.length_c   1.000
_cell.angle_alpha   90.00
_cell.angle_beta   90.00
_cell.angle_gamma   90.00
#
_symmetry.space_group_name_H-M   'P 1'
#
loop_
_entity.id
_entity.type
_entity.pdbx_description
1 polymer ?
#
loop_
_entity_poly.entity_id
_entity_poly.type
_entity_poly.pdbx_seq_one_letter_code
_entity_poly.pdbx_strand_id
1 'polypeptide(L)'
;MNRITRSWSTMRRLSRINLTIGSALLLVFGYVAVTLYFGAASQVRYASNDFPGAKKASTAFLTLSPIQRHIGYYNRGTAEAAVGDFEPAQADLESALEITPVRDECAVRINLSYVYEKLADEVADQDPDQSDELYDQSLQTLEDAPEECQPKKSEEKNKSDEAKKRVEDKKAGEKSKQEGSDSSEGDDAQNGDSGGDSKKKDKGQDSGEGDEKSDDSEGKSEEEKKRDKLKERGEDSERQQRQQGPGGNGGRSTPDKPW
;
A
#
# COMPACT_ATOMS: atom_id res chain seq x y z
N MET A 1 67.58 -40.94 2.68
CA MET A 1 66.30 -41.14 3.40
C MET A 1 65.57 -39.85 3.79
N ASN A 2 66.23 -38.69 3.90
CA ASN A 2 65.57 -37.41 4.30
C ASN A 2 64.62 -36.73 3.30
N ARG A 3 64.57 -37.13 2.02
CA ARG A 3 63.64 -36.53 1.03
C ARG A 3 62.22 -37.10 1.10
N ILE A 4 62.07 -38.36 1.50
CA ILE A 4 60.78 -39.07 1.52
C ILE A 4 59.96 -38.68 2.76
N THR A 5 60.62 -38.52 3.92
CA THR A 5 59.98 -38.07 5.17
C THR A 5 59.52 -36.61 5.11
N ARG A 6 60.28 -35.74 4.40
CA ARG A 6 59.89 -34.35 4.13
C ARG A 6 58.61 -34.27 3.29
N SER A 7 58.51 -35.10 2.24
CA SER A 7 57.34 -35.20 1.34
C SER A 7 56.05 -35.62 2.08
N TRP A 8 56.14 -36.58 3.00
CA TRP A 8 55.01 -37.02 3.83
C TRP A 8 54.50 -35.95 4.80
N SER A 9 55.42 -35.19 5.42
CA SER A 9 55.05 -34.09 6.32
C SER A 9 54.37 -32.92 5.59
N THR A 10 54.84 -32.59 4.38
CA THR A 10 54.24 -31.55 3.54
C THR A 10 52.89 -31.98 2.99
N MET A 11 52.73 -33.25 2.60
CA MET A 11 51.46 -33.79 2.11
C MET A 11 50.37 -33.83 3.20
N ARG A 12 50.72 -34.22 4.44
CA ARG A 12 49.80 -34.13 5.59
C ARG A 12 49.43 -32.69 5.95
N ARG A 13 50.37 -31.75 5.83
CA ARG A 13 50.12 -30.31 6.07
C ARG A 13 49.16 -29.73 5.02
N LEU A 14 49.39 -30.03 3.74
CA LEU A 14 48.50 -29.61 2.64
C LEU A 14 47.11 -30.24 2.78
N SER A 15 47.02 -31.52 3.14
CA SER A 15 45.73 -32.18 3.38
C SER A 15 44.95 -31.53 4.53
N ARG A 16 45.61 -31.16 5.64
CA ARG A 16 44.97 -30.41 6.74
C ARG A 16 44.51 -29.02 6.31
N ILE A 17 45.33 -28.30 5.55
CA ILE A 17 44.97 -26.98 5.01
C ILE A 17 43.75 -27.11 4.09
N ASN A 18 43.75 -28.06 3.16
CA ASN A 18 42.63 -28.31 2.26
C ASN A 18 41.36 -28.72 3.02
N LEU A 19 41.49 -29.54 4.08
CA LEU A 19 40.36 -29.90 4.94
C LEU A 19 39.79 -28.67 5.66
N THR A 20 40.65 -27.80 6.20
CA THR A 20 40.20 -26.56 6.86
C THR A 20 39.51 -25.61 5.90
N ILE A 21 40.09 -25.40 4.70
CA ILE A 21 39.48 -24.57 3.66
C ILE A 21 38.16 -25.18 3.21
N GLY A 22 38.11 -26.50 2.99
CA GLY A 22 36.88 -27.20 2.62
C GLY A 22 35.78 -27.05 3.67
N SER A 23 36.12 -27.21 4.96
CA SER A 23 35.14 -27.00 6.04
C SER A 23 34.64 -25.55 6.12
N ALA A 24 35.52 -24.57 5.93
CA ALA A 24 35.14 -23.16 5.92
C ALA A 24 34.21 -22.85 4.73
N LEU A 25 34.52 -23.38 3.53
CA LEU A 25 33.67 -23.22 2.36
C LEU A 25 32.28 -23.87 2.55
N LEU A 26 32.21 -25.03 3.21
CA LEU A 26 30.92 -25.67 3.53
C LEU A 26 30.09 -24.85 4.52
N LEU A 27 30.72 -24.23 5.53
CA LEU A 27 30.03 -23.34 6.47
C LEU A 27 29.51 -22.09 5.78
N VAL A 28 30.33 -21.46 4.92
CA VAL A 28 29.92 -20.30 4.11
C VAL A 28 28.78 -20.69 3.18
N PHE A 29 28.87 -21.83 2.50
CA PHE A 29 27.79 -22.34 1.65
C PHE A 29 26.50 -22.57 2.42
N GLY A 30 26.57 -23.22 3.59
CA GLY A 30 25.41 -23.45 4.46
C GLY A 30 24.77 -22.13 4.93
N TYR A 31 25.58 -21.15 5.32
CA TYR A 31 25.11 -19.83 5.72
C TYR A 31 24.42 -19.08 4.57
N VAL A 32 25.02 -19.08 3.36
CA VAL A 32 24.41 -18.48 2.17
C VAL A 32 23.11 -19.21 1.82
N ALA A 33 23.08 -20.55 1.85
CA ALA A 33 21.89 -21.33 1.56
C ALA A 33 20.74 -21.04 2.54
N VAL A 34 21.03 -20.96 3.85
CA VAL A 34 20.04 -20.61 4.88
C VAL A 34 19.53 -19.17 4.69
N THR A 35 20.42 -18.23 4.37
CA THR A 35 20.03 -16.85 4.08
C THR A 35 19.10 -16.79 2.88
N LEU A 36 19.46 -17.41 1.76
CA LEU A 36 18.62 -17.46 0.55
C LEU A 36 17.28 -18.16 0.80
N TYR A 37 17.26 -19.22 1.62
CA TYR A 37 16.04 -19.90 2.02
C TYR A 37 15.04 -18.94 2.69
N PHE A 38 15.48 -18.11 3.65
CA PHE A 38 14.58 -17.17 4.30
C PHE A 38 14.08 -16.07 3.36
N GLY A 39 14.91 -15.62 2.42
CA GLY A 39 14.50 -14.69 1.37
C GLY A 39 13.39 -15.27 0.48
N ALA A 40 13.58 -16.49 0.00
CA ALA A 40 12.59 -17.20 -0.81
C ALA A 40 11.32 -17.54 -0.01
N ALA A 41 11.46 -18.00 1.24
CA ALA A 41 10.34 -18.32 2.11
C ALA A 41 9.46 -17.09 2.38
N SER A 42 10.05 -15.91 2.50
CA SER A 42 9.31 -14.66 2.65
C SER A 42 8.36 -14.42 1.48
N GLN A 43 8.87 -14.50 0.25
CA GLN A 43 8.07 -14.27 -0.96
C GLN A 43 6.99 -15.34 -1.15
N VAL A 44 7.33 -16.61 -0.96
CA VAL A 44 6.37 -17.73 -1.09
C VAL A 44 5.21 -17.59 -0.10
N ARG A 45 5.52 -17.19 1.14
CA ARG A 45 4.50 -16.94 2.17
C ARG A 45 3.64 -15.74 1.83
N TYR A 46 4.24 -14.64 1.36
CA TYR A 46 3.50 -13.46 0.90
C TYR A 46 2.52 -13.81 -0.24
N ALA A 47 3.00 -14.54 -1.25
CA ALA A 47 2.17 -15.02 -2.36
C ALA A 47 1.02 -15.91 -1.87
N SER A 48 1.23 -16.66 -0.80
CA SER A 48 0.22 -17.53 -0.17
C SER A 48 -0.69 -16.82 0.84
N ASN A 49 -0.63 -15.49 0.96
CA ASN A 49 -1.33 -14.68 1.98
C ASN A 49 -0.92 -14.96 3.44
N ASP A 50 0.19 -15.66 3.67
CA ASP A 50 0.76 -15.85 5.01
C ASP A 50 1.67 -14.66 5.34
N PHE A 51 1.07 -13.48 5.57
CA PHE A 51 1.81 -12.25 5.85
C PHE A 51 2.60 -12.30 7.17
N PRO A 52 2.06 -12.86 8.29
CA PRO A 52 2.85 -13.01 9.51
C PRO A 52 4.06 -13.93 9.29
N GLY A 53 3.90 -15.01 8.53
CA GLY A 53 4.99 -15.88 8.16
C GLY A 53 5.99 -15.22 7.21
N ALA A 54 5.53 -14.38 6.26
CA ALA A 54 6.38 -13.58 5.39
C ALA A 54 7.24 -12.63 6.21
N LYS A 55 6.64 -11.78 7.04
CA LYS A 55 7.32 -10.86 7.98
C LYS A 55 8.37 -11.58 8.84
N LYS A 56 8.03 -12.76 9.38
CA LYS A 56 8.97 -13.57 10.18
C LYS A 56 10.16 -14.04 9.34
N ALA A 57 9.93 -14.50 8.13
CA ALA A 57 10.99 -14.93 7.22
C ALA A 57 11.86 -13.75 6.75
N SER A 58 11.27 -12.59 6.44
CA SER A 58 12.02 -11.37 6.10
C SER A 58 12.89 -10.89 7.28
N THR A 59 12.36 -10.97 8.51
CA THR A 59 13.12 -10.62 9.73
C THR A 59 14.32 -11.54 9.93
N ALA A 60 14.14 -12.85 9.73
CA ALA A 60 15.25 -13.80 9.75
C ALA A 60 16.28 -13.50 8.64
N PHE A 61 15.81 -13.16 7.44
CA PHE A 61 16.68 -12.75 6.33
C PHE A 61 17.49 -11.49 6.67
N LEU A 62 16.87 -10.45 7.25
CA LEU A 62 17.56 -9.23 7.68
C LEU A 62 18.60 -9.48 8.77
N THR A 63 18.36 -10.47 9.64
CA THR A 63 19.31 -10.88 10.67
C THR A 63 20.53 -11.59 10.08
N LEU A 64 20.31 -12.34 9.01
CA LEU A 64 21.33 -13.17 8.39
C LEU A 64 22.08 -12.45 7.26
N SER A 65 21.46 -11.58 6.49
CA SER A 65 22.03 -10.98 5.27
C SER A 65 22.72 -9.65 5.58
N PRO A 66 24.05 -9.53 5.41
CA PRO A 66 24.75 -8.25 5.59
C PRO A 66 24.76 -7.38 4.33
N ILE A 67 24.58 -7.96 3.13
CA ILE A 67 24.80 -7.26 1.85
C ILE A 67 23.48 -6.91 1.16
N GLN A 68 22.51 -7.83 1.13
CA GLN A 68 21.26 -7.65 0.36
C GLN A 68 20.10 -7.21 1.26
N ARG A 69 20.37 -6.31 2.22
CA ARG A 69 19.39 -5.94 3.25
C ARG A 69 18.13 -5.29 2.67
N HIS A 70 18.22 -4.57 1.54
CA HIS A 70 17.05 -4.00 0.85
C HIS A 70 15.97 -5.06 0.56
N ILE A 71 16.36 -6.28 0.17
CA ILE A 71 15.39 -7.37 -0.09
C ILE A 71 14.59 -7.71 1.18
N GLY A 72 15.28 -7.75 2.32
CA GLY A 72 14.66 -8.05 3.60
C GLY A 72 13.71 -6.94 4.06
N TYR A 73 14.15 -5.69 3.92
CA TYR A 73 13.34 -4.51 4.23
C TYR A 73 12.11 -4.42 3.33
N TYR A 74 12.30 -4.51 2.01
CA TYR A 74 11.22 -4.54 1.04
C TYR A 74 10.19 -5.62 1.37
N ASN A 75 10.63 -6.87 1.55
CA ASN A 75 9.71 -7.97 1.83
C ASN A 75 8.95 -7.80 3.16
N ARG A 76 9.62 -7.27 4.19
CA ARG A 76 9.00 -7.07 5.51
C ARG A 76 7.98 -5.95 5.47
N GLY A 77 8.36 -4.78 4.93
CA GLY A 77 7.45 -3.65 4.80
C GLY A 77 6.26 -3.95 3.88
N THR A 78 6.48 -4.71 2.81
CA THR A 78 5.38 -5.18 1.93
C THR A 78 4.41 -6.11 2.68
N ALA A 79 4.92 -7.02 3.50
CA ALA A 79 4.09 -7.90 4.32
C ALA A 79 3.33 -7.15 5.43
N GLU A 80 3.92 -6.09 5.98
CA GLU A 80 3.31 -5.21 6.98
C GLU A 80 2.19 -4.36 6.36
N ALA A 81 2.45 -3.73 5.22
CA ALA A 81 1.44 -2.97 4.48
C ALA A 81 0.24 -3.85 4.10
N ALA A 82 0.47 -5.12 3.74
CA ALA A 82 -0.61 -6.05 3.40
C ALA A 82 -1.50 -6.47 4.60
N VAL A 83 -1.13 -6.14 5.84
CA VAL A 83 -1.99 -6.33 7.02
C VAL A 83 -2.49 -5.02 7.61
N GLY A 84 -2.22 -3.89 6.95
CA GLY A 84 -2.59 -2.55 7.43
C GLY A 84 -1.62 -1.97 8.46
N ASP A 85 -0.47 -2.60 8.69
CA ASP A 85 0.57 -2.06 9.57
C ASP A 85 1.39 -1.02 8.79
N PHE A 86 0.81 0.14 8.46
CA PHE A 86 1.41 1.10 7.52
C PHE A 86 2.62 1.87 8.06
N GLU A 87 2.61 2.29 9.34
CA GLU A 87 3.76 2.96 9.95
C GLU A 87 5.05 2.10 9.92
N PRO A 88 5.06 0.83 10.39
CA PRO A 88 6.27 0.02 10.29
C PRO A 88 6.61 -0.33 8.83
N ALA A 89 5.60 -0.46 7.96
CA ALA A 89 5.83 -0.67 6.54
C ALA A 89 6.57 0.51 5.88
N GLN A 90 6.22 1.75 6.26
CA GLN A 90 6.88 2.96 5.79
C GLN A 90 8.37 2.91 6.13
N ALA A 91 8.69 2.71 7.42
CA ALA A 91 10.07 2.71 7.89
C ALA A 91 10.93 1.65 7.17
N ASP A 92 10.35 0.48 6.91
CA ASP A 92 11.03 -0.58 6.17
C ASP A 92 11.18 -0.27 4.68
N LEU A 93 10.15 0.26 4.03
CA LEU A 93 10.22 0.58 2.60
C LEU A 93 11.13 1.78 2.31
N GLU A 94 11.19 2.76 3.20
CA GLU A 94 12.19 3.83 3.16
C GLU A 94 13.61 3.26 3.31
N SER A 95 13.82 2.40 4.32
CA SER A 95 15.11 1.71 4.52
C SER A 95 15.50 0.85 3.33
N ALA A 96 14.52 0.25 2.65
CA ALA A 96 14.76 -0.46 1.41
C ALA A 96 15.21 0.52 0.33
N LEU A 97 14.47 1.59 0.08
CA LEU A 97 14.73 2.55 -0.99
C LEU A 97 16.13 3.18 -0.86
N GLU A 98 16.57 3.51 0.36
CA GLU A 98 17.89 4.09 0.62
C GLU A 98 19.06 3.22 0.12
N ILE A 99 18.92 1.89 0.19
CA ILE A 99 20.01 0.93 -0.11
C ILE A 99 19.70 -0.01 -1.28
N THR A 100 18.59 0.23 -1.98
CA THR A 100 18.17 -0.56 -3.14
C THR A 100 18.96 -0.15 -4.37
N PRO A 101 19.47 -1.10 -5.18
CA PRO A 101 20.04 -0.74 -6.48
C PRO A 101 18.93 -0.30 -7.44
N VAL A 102 19.19 0.71 -8.29
CA VAL A 102 18.26 1.29 -9.29
C VAL A 102 17.31 0.30 -9.94
N ARG A 103 17.80 -0.89 -10.34
CA ARG A 103 17.02 -1.93 -11.00
C ARG A 103 15.83 -2.48 -10.19
N ASP A 104 15.89 -2.36 -8.88
CA ASP A 104 14.91 -2.90 -7.93
C ASP A 104 14.07 -1.77 -7.27
N GLU A 105 14.39 -0.49 -7.54
CA GLU A 105 13.71 0.66 -6.92
C GLU A 105 12.23 0.74 -7.29
N CYS A 106 11.85 0.26 -8.47
CA CYS A 106 10.49 0.43 -9.00
C CYS A 106 9.46 -0.21 -8.07
N ALA A 107 9.67 -1.48 -7.70
CA ALA A 107 8.75 -2.17 -6.80
C ALA A 107 8.71 -1.52 -5.41
N VAL A 108 9.86 -1.03 -4.92
CA VAL A 108 9.96 -0.35 -3.62
C VAL A 108 9.18 0.96 -3.63
N ARG A 109 9.40 1.81 -4.63
CA ARG A 109 8.76 3.13 -4.75
C ARG A 109 7.27 3.04 -4.89
N ILE A 110 6.80 2.11 -5.74
CA ILE A 110 5.36 1.91 -5.86
C ILE A 110 4.85 1.49 -4.46
N ASN A 111 5.42 0.44 -3.81
CA ASN A 111 4.99 -0.02 -2.45
C ASN A 111 4.97 1.11 -1.41
N LEU A 112 5.99 1.95 -1.41
CA LEU A 112 6.10 3.08 -0.49
C LEU A 112 5.04 4.15 -0.77
N SER A 113 4.74 4.45 -2.04
CA SER A 113 3.66 5.35 -2.44
C SER A 113 2.28 4.84 -1.95
N TYR A 114 2.02 3.54 -2.00
CA TYR A 114 0.80 2.96 -1.39
C TYR A 114 0.75 3.21 0.12
N VAL A 115 1.86 2.98 0.81
CA VAL A 115 1.91 3.17 2.26
C VAL A 115 1.68 4.63 2.64
N TYR A 116 2.31 5.58 1.95
CA TYR A 116 2.06 7.00 2.16
C TYR A 116 0.61 7.39 1.90
N GLU A 117 0.01 6.87 0.84
CA GLU A 117 -1.41 7.10 0.56
C GLU A 117 -2.31 6.55 1.66
N LYS A 118 -2.01 5.38 2.20
CA LYS A 118 -2.79 4.77 3.28
C LYS A 118 -2.63 5.51 4.60
N LEU A 119 -1.43 5.97 4.92
CA LEU A 119 -1.20 6.84 6.07
C LEU A 119 -1.94 8.17 5.92
N ALA A 120 -1.96 8.74 4.70
CA ALA A 120 -2.74 9.94 4.40
C ALA A 120 -4.24 9.70 4.65
N ASP A 121 -4.80 8.58 4.13
CA ASP A 121 -6.19 8.19 4.37
C ASP A 121 -6.51 8.09 5.88
N GLU A 122 -5.59 7.59 6.71
CA GLU A 122 -5.78 7.38 8.16
C GLU A 122 -5.84 8.68 8.95
N VAL A 123 -5.08 9.70 8.52
CA VAL A 123 -4.99 10.99 9.21
C VAL A 123 -5.86 12.07 8.58
N ALA A 124 -6.47 11.84 7.42
CA ALA A 124 -7.26 12.84 6.66
C ALA A 124 -8.31 13.59 7.50
N ASP A 125 -9.04 12.89 8.37
CA ASP A 125 -10.07 13.51 9.22
C ASP A 125 -9.50 14.18 10.49
N GLN A 126 -8.29 13.80 10.90
CA GLN A 126 -7.67 14.21 12.18
C GLN A 126 -6.68 15.36 12.00
N ASP A 127 -5.85 15.27 10.98
CA ASP A 127 -4.81 16.22 10.61
C ASP A 127 -4.74 16.33 9.07
N PRO A 128 -5.59 17.18 8.47
CA PRO A 128 -5.65 17.34 7.02
C PRO A 128 -4.35 17.88 6.41
N ASP A 129 -3.58 18.67 7.16
CA ASP A 129 -2.30 19.20 6.70
C ASP A 129 -1.28 18.06 6.61
N GLN A 130 -1.19 17.22 7.64
CA GLN A 130 -0.37 16.01 7.61
C GLN A 130 -0.82 15.05 6.50
N SER A 131 -2.14 14.91 6.27
CA SER A 131 -2.65 14.12 5.16
C SER A 131 -2.20 14.66 3.80
N ASP A 132 -2.20 15.97 3.60
CA ASP A 132 -1.76 16.60 2.34
C ASP A 132 -0.27 16.32 2.09
N GLU A 133 0.55 16.45 3.13
CA GLU A 133 1.99 16.15 3.10
C GLU A 133 2.27 14.68 2.73
N LEU A 134 1.52 13.74 3.31
CA LEU A 134 1.66 12.31 3.00
C LEU A 134 1.22 11.99 1.56
N TYR A 135 0.16 12.61 1.04
CA TYR A 135 -0.20 12.49 -0.37
C TYR A 135 0.89 13.06 -1.28
N ASP A 136 1.52 14.18 -0.91
CA ASP A 136 2.65 14.73 -1.65
C ASP A 136 3.87 13.81 -1.64
N GLN A 137 4.19 13.21 -0.50
CA GLN A 137 5.26 12.21 -0.40
C GLN A 137 4.96 10.98 -1.28
N SER A 138 3.71 10.55 -1.34
CA SER A 138 3.27 9.46 -2.22
C SER A 138 3.53 9.79 -3.69
N LEU A 139 3.09 10.97 -4.16
CA LEU A 139 3.29 11.42 -5.53
C LEU A 139 4.78 11.61 -5.85
N GLN A 140 5.51 12.28 -4.96
CA GLN A 140 6.94 12.52 -5.12
C GLN A 140 7.71 11.20 -5.24
N THR A 141 7.37 10.18 -4.44
CA THR A 141 8.03 8.87 -4.49
C THR A 141 7.93 8.21 -5.88
N LEU A 142 6.77 8.37 -6.53
CA LEU A 142 6.53 7.88 -7.91
C LEU A 142 7.22 8.77 -8.96
N GLU A 143 7.24 10.08 -8.76
CA GLU A 143 7.89 11.04 -9.67
C GLU A 143 9.41 10.92 -9.69
N ASP A 144 10.01 10.67 -8.53
CA ASP A 144 11.45 10.47 -8.36
C ASP A 144 11.93 9.10 -8.87
N ALA A 145 11.04 8.28 -9.47
CA ALA A 145 11.41 6.99 -10.02
C ALA A 145 12.38 7.12 -11.22
N PRO A 146 13.47 6.35 -11.25
CA PRO A 146 14.45 6.41 -12.33
C PRO A 146 13.84 6.00 -13.68
N GLU A 147 14.41 6.43 -14.81
CA GLU A 147 13.90 6.10 -16.16
C GLU A 147 13.84 4.58 -16.39
N GLU A 148 14.71 3.81 -15.73
CA GLU A 148 14.71 2.35 -15.74
C GLU A 148 13.42 1.75 -15.17
N CYS A 149 12.68 2.48 -14.33
CA CYS A 149 11.35 2.13 -13.85
C CYS A 149 10.22 2.44 -14.84
N GLN A 150 10.56 3.04 -15.98
CA GLN A 150 9.63 3.36 -17.06
C GLN A 150 9.94 2.60 -18.37
N PRO A 151 10.14 1.26 -18.37
CA PRO A 151 10.21 0.55 -19.64
C PRO A 151 8.91 0.77 -20.42
N LYS A 152 8.99 1.13 -21.70
CA LYS A 152 7.81 1.36 -22.54
C LYS A 152 6.93 0.09 -22.53
N LYS A 153 5.75 0.17 -21.91
CA LYS A 153 4.74 -0.89 -21.72
C LYS A 153 5.12 -2.00 -20.71
N SER A 154 5.65 -1.65 -19.55
CA SER A 154 5.74 -2.60 -18.43
C SER A 154 4.50 -2.52 -17.52
N GLU A 155 4.18 -3.62 -16.83
CA GLU A 155 3.07 -3.66 -15.87
C GLU A 155 3.32 -2.70 -14.70
N GLU A 156 4.58 -2.55 -14.29
CA GLU A 156 5.03 -1.65 -13.23
C GLU A 156 4.75 -0.20 -13.58
N LYS A 157 4.97 0.20 -14.84
CA LYS A 157 4.64 1.55 -15.29
C LYS A 157 3.13 1.80 -15.18
N ASN A 158 2.31 0.87 -15.66
CA ASN A 158 0.85 1.02 -15.56
C ASN A 158 0.39 1.12 -14.11
N LYS A 159 0.92 0.27 -13.22
CA LYS A 159 0.66 0.31 -11.78
C LYS A 159 1.07 1.66 -11.16
N SER A 160 2.22 2.19 -11.55
CA SER A 160 2.70 3.52 -11.11
C SER A 160 1.80 4.65 -11.59
N ASP A 161 1.40 4.64 -12.87
CA ASP A 161 0.52 5.66 -13.46
C ASP A 161 -0.88 5.61 -12.81
N GLU A 162 -1.42 4.40 -12.58
CA GLU A 162 -2.68 4.18 -11.86
C GLU A 162 -2.60 4.63 -10.40
N ALA A 163 -1.50 4.33 -9.71
CA ALA A 163 -1.27 4.78 -8.35
C ALA A 163 -1.22 6.31 -8.28
N LYS A 164 -0.46 6.95 -9.18
CA LYS A 164 -0.37 8.41 -9.25
C LYS A 164 -1.74 9.06 -9.40
N LYS A 165 -2.51 8.62 -10.41
CA LYS A 165 -3.85 9.16 -10.66
C LYS A 165 -4.77 8.98 -9.44
N ARG A 166 -4.75 7.81 -8.82
CA ARG A 166 -5.58 7.50 -7.64
C ARG A 166 -5.24 8.40 -6.46
N VAL A 167 -3.95 8.68 -6.24
CA VAL A 167 -3.49 9.59 -5.18
C VAL A 167 -3.92 11.03 -5.48
N GLU A 168 -3.77 11.50 -6.72
CA GLU A 168 -4.25 12.83 -7.14
C GLU A 168 -5.75 13.01 -6.93
N ASP A 169 -6.55 12.01 -7.35
CA ASP A 169 -8.01 12.02 -7.19
C ASP A 169 -8.44 12.07 -5.71
N LYS A 170 -7.74 11.32 -4.85
CA LYS A 170 -7.98 11.33 -3.40
C LYS A 170 -7.61 12.66 -2.76
N LYS A 171 -6.41 13.17 -3.06
CA LYS A 171 -5.93 14.46 -2.56
C LYS A 171 -6.91 15.59 -2.91
N ALA A 172 -7.39 15.64 -4.15
CA ALA A 172 -8.39 16.61 -4.59
C ALA A 172 -9.75 16.43 -3.87
N GLY A 173 -10.14 15.17 -3.65
CA GLY A 173 -11.34 14.82 -2.90
C GLY A 173 -11.31 15.30 -1.44
N GLU A 174 -10.19 15.11 -0.74
CA GLU A 174 -10.03 15.57 0.65
C GLU A 174 -10.02 17.11 0.75
N LYS A 175 -9.32 17.81 -0.15
CA LYS A 175 -9.38 19.30 -0.21
C LYS A 175 -10.81 19.82 -0.39
N SER A 176 -11.58 19.16 -1.24
CA SER A 176 -12.98 19.54 -1.48
C SER A 176 -13.88 19.33 -0.25
N LYS A 177 -13.61 18.31 0.58
CA LYS A 177 -14.35 18.11 1.84
C LYS A 177 -14.02 19.21 2.85
N GLN A 178 -12.76 19.62 2.91
CA GLN A 178 -12.29 20.64 3.85
C GLN A 178 -12.91 22.01 3.53
N GLU A 179 -12.93 22.43 2.26
CA GLU A 179 -13.59 23.67 1.82
C GLU A 179 -15.13 23.64 2.00
N GLY A 180 -15.75 22.45 1.87
CA GLY A 180 -17.18 22.27 2.13
C GLY A 180 -17.58 22.26 3.61
N SER A 181 -16.64 21.94 4.51
CA SER A 181 -16.86 21.98 5.96
C SER A 181 -16.78 23.41 6.52
N ASP A 182 -15.94 24.26 5.93
CA ASP A 182 -15.71 25.64 6.37
C ASP A 182 -16.88 26.59 5.99
N SER A 183 -17.81 26.12 5.17
CA SER A 183 -19.00 26.89 4.73
C SER A 183 -20.28 26.57 5.52
N SER A 184 -20.20 25.79 6.62
CA SER A 184 -21.35 25.45 7.49
C SER A 184 -21.27 25.98 8.93
N GLU A 185 -20.25 26.75 9.30
CA GLU A 185 -20.16 27.40 10.63
C GLU A 185 -20.43 28.91 10.60
N GLY A 186 -21.57 29.28 10.02
CA GLY A 186 -22.02 30.66 10.04
C GLY A 186 -23.52 30.76 9.81
N ASP A 187 -24.33 30.41 10.81
CA ASP A 187 -25.50 31.19 11.21
C ASP A 187 -26.21 30.57 12.43
N ASP A 188 -26.79 31.47 13.22
CA ASP A 188 -27.73 31.25 14.33
C ASP A 188 -27.20 31.02 15.75
N ALA A 189 -26.64 32.09 16.32
CA ALA A 189 -26.90 32.43 17.71
C ALA A 189 -27.10 33.95 17.89
N GLN A 190 -28.33 34.43 17.66
CA GLN A 190 -29.01 35.44 18.50
C GLN A 190 -30.35 35.85 17.89
N ASN A 191 -31.46 35.36 18.47
CA ASN A 191 -32.57 36.25 18.76
C ASN A 191 -33.47 35.68 19.87
N GLY A 192 -33.71 36.53 20.86
CA GLY A 192 -34.47 36.22 22.06
C GLY A 192 -35.97 36.18 21.83
N ASP A 193 -36.59 35.23 22.52
CA ASP A 193 -37.82 35.35 23.30
C ASP A 193 -38.85 36.42 22.89
N SER A 194 -39.99 35.96 22.37
CA SER A 194 -41.31 36.28 22.93
C SER A 194 -42.46 35.60 22.18
N GLY A 195 -43.21 34.77 22.93
CA GLY A 195 -44.68 34.75 22.95
C GLY A 195 -45.46 34.20 21.75
N GLY A 196 -46.39 33.26 22.02
CA GLY A 196 -47.54 33.08 21.13
C GLY A 196 -48.17 31.69 21.11
N ASP A 197 -49.18 31.52 21.95
CA ASP A 197 -50.17 30.45 22.06
C ASP A 197 -50.76 29.92 20.72
N SER A 198 -51.19 28.64 20.75
CA SER A 198 -52.40 28.08 20.11
C SER A 198 -52.28 27.04 18.97
N LYS A 199 -52.76 25.83 19.32
CA LYS A 199 -53.67 24.91 18.58
C LYS A 199 -53.25 24.21 17.26
N LYS A 200 -53.07 22.89 17.41
CA LYS A 200 -54.00 21.79 17.02
C LYS A 200 -54.49 21.69 15.55
N LYS A 201 -54.16 20.53 14.93
CA LYS A 201 -54.97 19.68 14.02
C LYS A 201 -55.38 20.32 12.67
N ASP A 202 -55.68 19.62 11.59
CA ASP A 202 -55.89 18.20 11.27
C ASP A 202 -55.67 18.06 9.74
N LYS A 203 -55.69 16.80 9.28
CA LYS A 203 -55.65 16.34 7.88
C LYS A 203 -56.59 17.07 6.92
N GLY A 204 -56.22 17.08 5.64
CA GLY A 204 -57.13 17.39 4.53
C GLY A 204 -56.51 17.12 3.17
N GLN A 205 -56.85 15.96 2.63
CA GLN A 205 -56.57 15.47 1.28
C GLN A 205 -57.64 16.04 0.33
N ASP A 206 -57.28 16.70 -0.78
CA ASP A 206 -58.03 16.58 -2.04
C ASP A 206 -57.22 17.03 -3.26
N SER A 207 -57.54 16.33 -4.34
CA SER A 207 -57.08 16.31 -5.71
C SER A 207 -57.25 17.60 -6.53
N GLY A 208 -56.42 17.71 -7.57
CA GLY A 208 -56.59 18.65 -8.67
C GLY A 208 -55.71 18.22 -9.83
N GLU A 209 -56.28 17.44 -10.77
CA GLU A 209 -55.71 17.21 -12.09
C GLU A 209 -55.63 18.54 -12.86
N GLY A 210 -54.52 18.74 -13.55
CA GLY A 210 -54.28 19.80 -14.50
C GLY A 210 -53.09 19.43 -15.38
N ASP A 211 -53.37 18.70 -16.46
CA ASP A 211 -52.46 18.50 -17.57
C ASP A 211 -52.11 19.84 -18.21
N GLU A 212 -50.85 20.27 -18.14
CA GLU A 212 -50.20 21.04 -19.21
C GLU A 212 -48.75 20.59 -19.38
N LYS A 213 -48.49 19.93 -20.52
CA LYS A 213 -47.16 19.70 -21.07
C LYS A 213 -46.54 21.06 -21.43
N SER A 214 -45.35 21.34 -20.90
CA SER A 214 -44.36 22.15 -21.59
C SER A 214 -42.97 21.59 -21.32
N ASP A 215 -42.19 21.47 -22.40
CA ASP A 215 -40.79 21.04 -22.42
C ASP A 215 -39.95 21.81 -21.41
N ASP A 216 -39.16 21.11 -20.60
CA ASP A 216 -37.86 21.64 -20.21
C ASP A 216 -36.86 20.51 -19.95
N SER A 217 -35.65 20.73 -20.47
CA SER A 217 -34.54 19.78 -20.42
C SER A 217 -34.02 19.67 -18.99
N GLU A 218 -34.42 18.61 -18.27
CA GLU A 218 -34.01 18.39 -16.89
C GLU A 218 -32.52 18.02 -16.79
N GLY A 219 -31.71 18.99 -16.39
CA GLY A 219 -30.45 18.71 -15.71
C GLY A 219 -30.77 18.04 -14.37
N LYS A 220 -30.18 16.85 -14.14
CA LYS A 220 -30.32 16.12 -12.87
C LYS A 220 -30.03 17.03 -11.67
N SER A 221 -30.86 16.92 -10.64
CA SER A 221 -30.64 17.65 -9.38
C SER A 221 -29.29 17.26 -8.75
N GLU A 222 -28.66 18.18 -8.01
CA GLU A 222 -27.36 17.93 -7.36
C GLU A 222 -27.40 16.74 -6.38
N GLU A 223 -28.56 16.50 -5.76
CA GLU A 223 -28.76 15.37 -4.87
C GLU A 223 -28.77 14.03 -5.62
N GLU A 224 -29.36 14.02 -6.82
CA GLU A 224 -29.38 12.85 -7.69
C GLU A 224 -27.99 12.54 -8.26
N LYS A 225 -27.20 13.57 -8.59
CA LYS A 225 -25.78 13.41 -8.96
C LYS A 225 -24.94 12.83 -7.83
N LYS A 226 -25.14 13.30 -6.59
CA LYS A 226 -24.45 12.74 -5.41
C LYS A 226 -24.85 11.28 -5.17
N ARG A 227 -26.13 10.95 -5.35
CA ARG A 227 -26.64 9.59 -5.18
C ARG A 227 -26.11 8.64 -6.27
N ASP A 228 -26.01 9.11 -7.50
CA ASP A 228 -25.43 8.36 -8.61
C ASP A 228 -23.92 8.17 -8.42
N LYS A 229 -23.20 9.19 -7.95
CA LYS A 229 -21.76 9.10 -7.62
C LYS A 229 -21.49 8.13 -6.48
N LEU A 230 -22.39 8.06 -5.48
CA LEU A 230 -22.29 7.07 -4.39
C LEU A 230 -22.57 5.65 -4.87
N LYS A 231 -23.53 5.47 -5.78
CA LYS A 231 -23.78 4.17 -6.42
C LYS A 231 -22.61 3.73 -7.27
N GLU A 232 -22.06 4.62 -8.08
CA GLU A 232 -20.89 4.35 -8.92
C GLU A 232 -19.66 3.96 -8.07
N ARG A 233 -19.42 4.66 -6.95
CA ARG A 233 -18.36 4.31 -5.99
C ARG A 233 -18.59 2.95 -5.32
N GLY A 234 -19.84 2.62 -5.01
CA GLY A 234 -20.21 1.31 -4.47
C GLY A 234 -20.03 0.19 -5.51
N GLU A 235 -20.45 0.44 -6.75
CA GLU A 235 -20.33 -0.48 -7.88
C GLU A 235 -18.88 -0.72 -8.27
N ASP A 236 -18.02 0.30 -8.26
CA ASP A 236 -16.57 0.16 -8.49
C ASP A 236 -15.89 -0.68 -7.39
N SER A 237 -16.30 -0.49 -6.14
CA SER A 237 -15.83 -1.30 -5.02
C SER A 237 -16.25 -2.77 -5.18
N GLU A 238 -17.48 -3.03 -5.62
CA GLU A 238 -17.95 -4.38 -5.96
C GLU A 238 -17.25 -4.95 -7.21
N ARG A 239 -16.94 -4.11 -8.21
CA ARG A 239 -16.24 -4.51 -9.44
C ARG A 239 -14.79 -4.90 -9.16
N GLN A 240 -14.14 -4.23 -8.22
CA GLN A 240 -12.81 -4.59 -7.71
C GLN A 240 -12.85 -5.91 -6.93
N GLN A 241 -13.92 -6.17 -6.15
CA GLN A 241 -14.12 -7.47 -5.51
C GLN A 241 -14.34 -8.61 -6.52
N ARG A 242 -15.07 -8.35 -7.61
CA ARG A 242 -15.38 -9.37 -8.65
C ARG A 242 -14.22 -9.69 -9.59
N GLN A 243 -13.23 -8.82 -9.73
CA GLN A 243 -12.04 -9.07 -10.55
C GLN A 243 -11.03 -10.02 -9.87
N GLN A 244 -11.22 -10.33 -8.58
CA GLN A 244 -10.48 -11.36 -7.88
C GLN A 244 -11.07 -12.72 -8.25
N GLY A 245 -10.39 -13.45 -9.14
CA GLY A 245 -10.91 -14.63 -9.84
C GLY A 245 -11.40 -15.78 -8.95
N PRO A 246 -12.12 -16.76 -9.55
CA PRO A 246 -12.83 -17.81 -8.83
C PRO A 246 -11.85 -18.89 -8.36
N GLY A 247 -11.37 -18.78 -7.12
CA GLY A 247 -10.52 -19.80 -6.49
C GLY A 247 -10.29 -19.68 -4.99
N GLY A 248 -10.77 -18.61 -4.34
CA GLY A 248 -10.60 -18.39 -2.90
C GLY A 248 -11.70 -19.06 -2.08
N ASN A 249 -11.35 -20.11 -1.36
CA ASN A 249 -12.22 -20.75 -0.38
C ASN A 249 -12.58 -19.77 0.75
N GLY A 250 -13.83 -19.36 0.82
CA GLY A 250 -14.56 -18.93 2.03
C GLY A 250 -13.99 -17.82 2.92
N GLY A 251 -14.62 -16.63 2.86
CA GLY A 251 -15.06 -15.94 4.08
C GLY A 251 -14.07 -15.08 4.86
N ARG A 252 -12.97 -14.62 4.25
CA ARG A 252 -12.18 -13.51 4.79
C ARG A 252 -11.80 -12.62 3.61
N SER A 253 -12.26 -11.37 3.62
CA SER A 253 -11.81 -10.33 2.69
C SER A 253 -10.29 -10.35 2.69
N THR A 254 -9.69 -10.80 1.59
CA THR A 254 -8.25 -10.70 1.39
C THR A 254 -7.89 -9.22 1.52
N PRO A 255 -6.96 -8.84 2.42
CA PRO A 255 -6.51 -7.46 2.50
C PRO A 255 -6.02 -7.00 1.13
N ASP A 256 -6.31 -5.74 0.78
CA ASP A 256 -5.74 -5.11 -0.40
C ASP A 256 -4.21 -5.19 -0.27
N LYS A 257 -3.57 -5.86 -1.21
CA LYS A 257 -2.13 -6.03 -1.19
C LYS A 257 -1.46 -4.91 -2.00
N PRO A 258 -0.33 -4.38 -1.53
CA PRO A 258 0.60 -3.70 -2.42
C PRO A 258 1.08 -4.67 -3.52
N TRP A 259 1.36 -4.13 -4.71
CA TRP A 259 1.54 -4.82 -6.00
C TRP A 259 2.68 -5.83 -6.09
#